data_AF-A0A1G1I3K2-F1
#
_entry.id   AF-A0A1G1I3K2-F1
#
_cell.length_a   1.000
_cell.length_b   1.000
_cell.length_c   1.000
_cell.angle_alpha   90.00
_cell.angle_beta   90.00
_cell.angle_gamma   90.00
#
_symmetry.space_group_name_H-M   'P 1'
#
loop_
_entity.id
_entity.type
_entity.pdbx_description
1 polymer ?
#
loop_
_entity_poly.entity_id
_entity_poly.type
_entity_poly.pdbx_seq_one_letter_code
_entity_poly.pdbx_strand_id
1 'polypeptide(L)'
;MTPIRFWLPLLLLITAGPTTAVQGQEAAGADVRTVRQGDVIALTFPVRDGMQAVSLDALVGRFQGREVPAFSDPDGVAVLLGVDMEDAPGTSDFVLERGAGEERRVGERVSITVTPGDFGVQALSLPDKQVDLDSETLRRVEIEQRTMLTAMQRVTPRAWDGAFILPSDGNIQNTFGLRRVINGQPRRPHTGEDISAPAGAPVSAINHGTIRLVADHFFSGKSVVIDHGLGLYSMYFHLSDVTVHAGERVARSQVIGAVGATGRTSGPHLHWGVRLNGARVNPLSLPAATVSLGMRDIP
;
A
#
# COMPACT_ATOMS: atom_id res chain seq x y z
N MET A 1 30.45 -54.81 -42.87
CA MET A 1 29.01 -55.08 -43.07
C MET A 1 28.36 -53.74 -43.42
N THR A 2 27.65 -53.73 -44.54
CA THR A 2 26.89 -52.65 -45.23
C THR A 2 25.95 -51.83 -44.30
N PRO A 3 25.29 -50.71 -44.73
CA PRO A 3 25.72 -49.60 -45.60
C PRO A 3 25.05 -48.19 -45.32
N ILE A 4 25.48 -47.14 -46.07
CA ILE A 4 24.69 -46.08 -46.79
C ILE A 4 23.67 -45.18 -46.02
N ARG A 5 23.81 -43.83 -46.09
CA ARG A 5 22.98 -42.87 -46.91
C ARG A 5 23.29 -41.39 -46.68
N PHE A 6 23.69 -40.72 -47.76
CA PHE A 6 23.67 -39.27 -47.99
C PHE A 6 22.24 -38.74 -48.07
N TRP A 7 21.99 -37.51 -47.58
CA TRP A 7 20.90 -36.64 -48.05
C TRP A 7 21.33 -35.16 -48.03
N LEU A 8 21.07 -34.48 -49.15
CA LEU A 8 21.21 -33.03 -49.38
C LEU A 8 20.26 -32.21 -48.47
N PRO A 9 20.61 -30.96 -48.12
CA PRO A 9 19.63 -30.04 -47.56
C PRO A 9 18.76 -29.42 -48.66
N LEU A 10 17.44 -29.52 -48.45
CA LEU A 10 16.37 -28.92 -49.25
C LEU A 10 16.25 -27.43 -48.89
N LEU A 11 16.39 -26.54 -49.88
CA LEU A 11 16.11 -25.11 -49.75
C LEU A 11 14.60 -24.90 -49.87
N LEU A 12 13.92 -24.49 -48.79
CA LEU A 12 12.50 -24.15 -48.82
C LEU A 12 12.34 -22.64 -49.08
N LEU A 13 11.91 -22.27 -50.28
CA LEU A 13 11.37 -20.93 -50.56
C LEU A 13 9.98 -20.83 -49.92
N ILE A 14 9.81 -19.92 -48.96
CA ILE A 14 8.49 -19.54 -48.43
C ILE A 14 8.01 -18.33 -49.25
N THR A 15 6.97 -18.52 -50.06
CA THR A 15 6.24 -17.43 -50.70
C THR A 15 5.22 -16.86 -49.70
N ALA A 16 5.28 -15.55 -49.46
CA ALA A 16 4.29 -14.83 -48.67
C ALA A 16 3.00 -14.70 -49.48
N GLY A 17 1.92 -15.34 -49.03
CA GLY A 17 0.57 -15.08 -49.53
C GLY A 17 -0.01 -13.79 -48.93
N PRO A 18 -0.98 -13.13 -49.60
CA PRO A 18 -1.55 -11.88 -49.11
C PRO A 18 -2.32 -12.12 -47.80
N THR A 19 -1.89 -11.46 -46.73
CA THR A 19 -2.57 -11.43 -45.44
C THR A 19 -3.86 -10.64 -45.60
N THR A 20 -5.01 -11.31 -45.49
CA THR A 20 -6.29 -10.66 -45.28
C THR A 20 -6.25 -9.97 -43.92
N ALA A 21 -6.30 -8.64 -43.93
CA ALA A 21 -6.43 -7.83 -42.73
C ALA A 21 -7.75 -8.20 -42.03
N VAL A 22 -7.65 -8.94 -40.92
CA VAL A 22 -8.71 -8.96 -39.91
C VAL A 22 -8.76 -7.54 -39.38
N GLN A 23 -9.84 -6.82 -39.69
CA GLN A 23 -10.15 -5.54 -39.06
C GLN A 23 -10.22 -5.78 -37.55
N GLY A 24 -9.15 -5.41 -36.87
CA GLY A 24 -9.10 -5.32 -35.43
C GLY A 24 -10.18 -4.35 -35.00
N GLN A 25 -11.16 -4.87 -34.28
CA GLN A 25 -12.09 -4.11 -33.48
C GLN A 25 -11.27 -3.13 -32.63
N GLU A 26 -11.42 -1.83 -32.90
CA GLU A 26 -10.72 -0.77 -32.17
C GLU A 26 -10.89 -1.01 -30.68
N ALA A 27 -9.78 -1.26 -29.99
CA ALA A 27 -9.77 -1.34 -28.54
C ALA A 27 -10.30 0.01 -28.03
N ALA A 28 -11.43 -0.02 -27.33
CA ALA A 28 -11.93 1.11 -26.56
C ALA A 28 -10.74 1.72 -25.80
N GLY A 29 -10.51 3.03 -25.96
CA GLY A 29 -9.32 3.71 -25.45
C GLY A 29 -9.02 3.26 -24.03
N ALA A 30 -7.84 2.66 -23.83
CA ALA A 30 -7.44 2.14 -22.52
C ALA A 30 -7.53 3.30 -21.52
N ASP A 31 -8.28 3.11 -20.43
CA ASP A 31 -8.29 4.07 -19.34
C ASP A 31 -6.87 4.11 -18.75
N VAL A 32 -6.13 5.18 -19.03
CA VAL A 32 -4.77 5.38 -18.53
C VAL A 32 -4.85 6.26 -17.30
N ARG A 33 -4.35 5.75 -16.18
CA ARG A 33 -4.23 6.51 -14.92
C ARG A 33 -2.76 6.74 -14.61
N THR A 34 -2.45 7.92 -14.09
CA THR A 34 -1.10 8.25 -13.61
C THR A 34 -1.12 8.39 -12.11
N VAL A 35 -0.15 7.79 -11.44
CA VAL A 35 0.00 7.80 -9.99
C VAL A 35 1.48 7.82 -9.64
N ARG A 36 1.86 8.53 -8.58
CA ARG A 36 3.25 8.61 -8.13
C ARG A 36 3.60 7.41 -7.25
N GLN A 37 4.87 6.98 -7.28
CA GLN A 37 5.38 6.05 -6.26
C GLN A 37 5.03 6.54 -4.85
N GLY A 38 4.52 5.63 -4.03
CA GLY A 38 4.08 5.93 -2.68
C GLY A 38 2.64 6.43 -2.60
N ASP A 39 1.95 6.79 -3.67
CA ASP A 39 0.58 7.31 -3.57
C ASP A 39 -0.48 6.22 -3.70
N VAL A 40 -1.68 6.55 -3.22
CA VAL A 40 -2.89 5.74 -3.37
C VAL A 40 -3.74 6.28 -4.52
N ILE A 41 -4.27 5.39 -5.34
CA ILE A 41 -5.28 5.71 -6.36
C ILE A 41 -6.52 4.83 -6.19
N ALA A 42 -7.69 5.42 -6.37
CA ALA A 42 -8.94 4.71 -6.44
C ALA A 42 -9.29 4.39 -7.90
N LEU A 43 -9.73 3.16 -8.18
CA LEU A 43 -10.26 2.77 -9.48
C LEU A 43 -11.70 2.27 -9.30
N THR A 44 -12.59 2.68 -10.19
CA THR A 44 -14.01 2.29 -10.18
C THR A 44 -14.36 1.57 -11.48
N PHE A 45 -15.20 0.55 -11.34
CA PHE A 45 -15.63 -0.35 -12.40
C PHE A 45 -17.16 -0.39 -12.36
N PRO A 46 -17.83 0.37 -13.23
CA PRO A 46 -19.29 0.47 -13.21
C PRO A 46 -19.93 -0.86 -13.63
N VAL A 47 -21.03 -1.22 -12.99
CA VAL A 47 -21.80 -2.39 -13.40
C VAL A 47 -22.49 -2.09 -14.73
N ARG A 48 -22.02 -2.70 -15.82
CA ARG A 48 -22.67 -2.59 -17.13
C ARG A 48 -23.86 -3.54 -17.22
N ASP A 49 -24.92 -3.14 -17.92
CA ASP A 49 -26.09 -3.99 -18.17
C ASP A 49 -25.68 -5.38 -18.69
N GLY A 50 -26.23 -6.44 -18.07
CA GLY A 50 -25.88 -7.84 -18.35
C GLY A 50 -24.79 -8.44 -17.44
N MET A 51 -24.15 -7.62 -16.60
CA MET A 51 -23.25 -8.11 -15.56
C MET A 51 -24.10 -8.59 -14.36
N GLN A 52 -24.54 -9.86 -14.40
CA GLN A 52 -25.15 -10.51 -13.23
C GLN A 52 -24.28 -10.28 -12.00
N ALA A 53 -24.91 -10.00 -10.85
CA ALA A 53 -24.29 -9.77 -9.55
C ALA A 53 -23.11 -10.74 -9.33
N VAL A 54 -21.90 -10.25 -9.59
CA VAL A 54 -20.69 -10.99 -9.29
C VAL A 54 -20.52 -10.89 -7.79
N SER A 55 -20.44 -12.03 -7.10
CA SER A 55 -20.05 -11.99 -5.68
C SER A 55 -18.71 -11.27 -5.56
N LEU A 56 -18.63 -10.26 -4.68
CA LEU A 56 -17.37 -9.53 -4.41
C LEU A 56 -16.23 -10.49 -4.07
N ASP A 57 -16.53 -11.60 -3.40
CA ASP A 57 -15.56 -12.62 -3.01
C ASP A 57 -14.91 -13.32 -4.23
N ALA A 58 -15.48 -13.15 -5.41
CA ALA A 58 -14.95 -13.64 -6.67
C ALA A 58 -14.17 -12.57 -7.46
N LEU A 59 -14.01 -11.35 -6.94
CA LEU A 59 -13.29 -10.26 -7.60
C LEU A 59 -11.96 -9.97 -6.89
N VAL A 60 -10.87 -10.00 -7.65
CA VAL A 60 -9.54 -9.64 -7.16
C VAL A 60 -8.80 -8.80 -8.19
N GLY A 61 -8.29 -7.65 -7.76
CA GLY A 61 -7.38 -6.85 -8.54
C GLY A 61 -5.95 -7.40 -8.48
N ARG A 62 -5.19 -7.26 -9.56
CA ARG A 62 -3.75 -7.53 -9.59
C ARG A 62 -2.99 -6.35 -10.16
N PHE A 63 -1.91 -5.97 -9.49
CA PHE A 63 -0.99 -4.95 -9.96
C PHE A 63 0.44 -5.26 -9.51
N GLN A 64 1.39 -5.31 -10.46
CA GLN A 64 2.80 -5.61 -10.21
C GLN A 64 3.02 -6.82 -9.26
N GLY A 65 2.21 -7.88 -9.42
CA GLY A 65 2.29 -9.11 -8.62
C GLY A 65 1.59 -9.06 -7.26
N ARG A 66 0.99 -7.93 -6.88
CA ARG A 66 0.22 -7.77 -5.62
C ARG A 66 -1.27 -7.99 -5.87
N GLU A 67 -1.94 -8.63 -4.92
CA GLU A 67 -3.40 -8.75 -4.89
C GLU A 67 -4.02 -7.51 -4.23
N VAL A 68 -5.09 -7.01 -4.85
CA VAL A 68 -5.79 -5.79 -4.45
C VAL A 68 -7.26 -6.15 -4.26
N PRO A 69 -7.74 -6.25 -3.01
CA PRO A 69 -9.13 -6.57 -2.74
C PRO A 69 -10.08 -5.54 -3.34
N ALA A 70 -11.14 -6.03 -3.99
CA ALA A 70 -12.23 -5.23 -4.48
C ALA A 70 -13.35 -5.11 -3.44
N PHE A 71 -14.14 -4.04 -3.54
CA PHE A 71 -15.26 -3.80 -2.65
C PHE A 71 -16.42 -3.12 -3.37
N SER A 72 -17.62 -3.24 -2.80
CA SER A 72 -18.81 -2.59 -3.34
C SER A 72 -18.73 -1.08 -3.20
N ASP A 73 -19.08 -0.42 -4.30
CA ASP A 73 -19.25 1.01 -4.46
C ASP A 73 -20.69 1.27 -4.94
N PRO A 74 -21.34 2.41 -4.64
CA PRO A 74 -22.72 2.67 -5.05
C PRO A 74 -22.98 2.48 -6.55
N ASP A 75 -21.99 2.80 -7.39
CA ASP A 75 -22.09 2.72 -8.85
C ASP A 75 -21.44 1.45 -9.43
N GLY A 76 -20.94 0.54 -8.58
CA GLY A 76 -20.43 -0.76 -8.98
C GLY A 76 -19.38 -1.35 -8.04
N VAL A 77 -18.16 -1.50 -8.54
CA VAL A 77 -17.05 -2.07 -7.80
C VAL A 77 -15.89 -1.07 -7.78
N ALA A 78 -15.24 -0.94 -6.63
CA ALA A 78 -14.05 -0.11 -6.49
C ALA A 78 -12.87 -0.91 -5.93
N VAL A 79 -11.67 -0.38 -6.16
CA VAL A 79 -10.44 -0.79 -5.48
C VAL A 79 -9.69 0.45 -4.99
N LEU A 80 -8.97 0.30 -3.89
CA LEU A 80 -7.92 1.23 -3.48
C LEU A 80 -6.57 0.58 -3.76
N LEU A 81 -5.86 1.09 -4.75
CA LEU A 81 -4.53 0.62 -5.13
C LEU A 81 -3.47 1.48 -4.45
N GLY A 82 -2.64 0.88 -3.60
CA GLY A 82 -1.44 1.53 -3.10
C GLY A 82 -0.27 1.24 -4.03
N VAL A 83 0.43 2.27 -4.51
CA VAL A 83 1.69 2.09 -5.25
C VAL A 83 2.83 2.19 -4.25
N ASP A 84 3.61 1.12 -4.11
CA ASP A 84 4.70 1.13 -3.12
C ASP A 84 5.75 2.15 -3.54
N MET A 85 6.34 2.81 -2.55
CA MET A 85 7.44 3.75 -2.75
C MET A 85 8.68 3.16 -3.48
N GLU A 86 8.78 1.83 -3.58
CA GLU A 86 9.84 1.11 -4.29
C GLU A 86 9.33 0.36 -5.54
N ASP A 87 8.04 0.44 -5.90
CA ASP A 87 7.53 -0.12 -7.17
C ASP A 87 8.24 0.53 -8.36
N ALA A 88 8.60 -0.23 -9.39
CA ALA A 88 9.33 0.32 -10.52
C ALA A 88 8.47 1.36 -11.28
N PRO A 89 9.01 2.57 -11.57
CA PRO A 89 8.34 3.52 -12.46
C PRO A 89 8.14 2.93 -13.86
N GLY A 90 7.06 3.35 -14.52
CA GLY A 90 6.68 2.85 -15.84
C GLY A 90 5.20 2.52 -15.92
N THR A 91 4.78 2.01 -17.07
CA THR A 91 3.37 1.63 -17.29
C THR A 91 3.20 0.14 -17.07
N SER A 92 2.17 -0.23 -16.30
CA SER A 92 1.78 -1.61 -16.06
C SER A 92 0.26 -1.70 -15.99
N ASP A 93 -0.29 -2.84 -16.41
CA ASP A 93 -1.73 -3.06 -16.32
C ASP A 93 -2.12 -3.40 -14.88
N PHE A 94 -3.13 -2.68 -14.37
CA PHE A 94 -4.00 -3.21 -13.34
C PHE A 94 -5.03 -4.11 -14.02
N VAL A 95 -5.24 -5.31 -13.47
CA VAL A 95 -6.19 -6.29 -13.99
C VAL A 95 -7.20 -6.63 -12.91
N LEU A 96 -8.48 -6.43 -13.19
CA LEU A 96 -9.57 -6.93 -12.36
C LEU A 96 -9.96 -8.33 -12.85
N GLU A 97 -9.72 -9.34 -12.03
CA GLU A 97 -10.02 -10.73 -12.33
C GLU A 97 -11.32 -11.16 -11.65
N ARG A 98 -12.07 -12.03 -12.33
CA ARG A 98 -13.34 -12.61 -11.86
C ARG A 98 -13.23 -14.13 -11.77
N GLY A 99 -13.73 -14.71 -10.68
CA GLY A 99 -13.76 -16.15 -10.43
C GLY A 99 -12.70 -16.59 -9.42
N ALA A 100 -12.73 -17.88 -9.07
CA ALA A 100 -11.84 -18.48 -8.08
C ALA A 100 -11.07 -19.67 -8.68
N GLY A 101 -9.86 -19.92 -8.17
CA GLY A 101 -9.03 -21.04 -8.60
C GLY A 101 -8.71 -21.00 -10.10
N GLU A 102 -8.81 -22.16 -10.75
CA GLU A 102 -8.52 -22.34 -12.18
C GLU A 102 -9.56 -21.72 -13.12
N GLU A 103 -10.75 -21.35 -12.61
CA GLU A 103 -11.82 -20.73 -13.39
C GLU A 103 -11.68 -19.20 -13.48
N ARG A 104 -10.58 -18.64 -12.96
CA ARG A 104 -10.37 -17.19 -12.92
C ARG A 104 -10.18 -16.63 -14.33
N ARG A 105 -11.03 -15.66 -14.69
CA ARG A 105 -11.02 -14.96 -15.98
C ARG A 105 -10.60 -13.52 -15.77
N VAL A 106 -9.80 -13.01 -16.70
CA VAL A 106 -9.50 -11.58 -16.77
C VAL A 106 -10.79 -10.84 -17.15
N GLY A 107 -11.21 -9.90 -16.31
CA GLY A 107 -12.33 -9.00 -16.56
C GLY A 107 -11.82 -7.70 -17.19
N GLU A 108 -11.73 -6.65 -16.38
CA GLU A 108 -11.37 -5.30 -16.82
C GLU A 108 -9.87 -5.02 -16.68
N ARG A 109 -9.35 -4.12 -17.52
CA ARG A 109 -7.96 -3.66 -17.48
C ARG A 109 -7.89 -2.15 -17.46
N VAL A 110 -6.98 -1.63 -16.64
CA VAL A 110 -6.65 -0.20 -16.56
C VAL A 110 -5.13 -0.07 -16.65
N SER A 111 -4.62 0.74 -17.57
CA SER A 111 -3.18 0.95 -17.66
C SER A 111 -2.76 2.00 -16.64
N ILE A 112 -1.84 1.66 -15.75
CA ILE A 112 -1.35 2.54 -14.69
C ILE A 112 0.08 2.95 -15.00
N THR A 113 0.30 4.24 -15.19
CA THR A 113 1.64 4.84 -15.29
C THR A 113 2.11 5.28 -13.92
N VAL A 114 3.07 4.56 -13.36
CA VAL A 114 3.77 4.91 -12.12
C VAL A 114 4.87 5.91 -12.41
N THR A 115 4.79 7.11 -11.83
CA THR A 115 5.85 8.13 -11.92
C THR A 115 6.80 8.04 -10.73
N PRO A 116 8.09 8.37 -10.89
CA PRO A 116 9.05 8.37 -9.79
C PRO A 116 8.62 9.32 -8.66
N GLY A 117 8.82 8.89 -7.41
CA GLY A 117 8.64 9.75 -6.26
C GLY A 117 9.87 10.61 -5.99
N ASP A 118 9.68 11.89 -5.68
CA ASP A 118 10.73 12.75 -5.13
C ASP A 118 10.75 12.65 -3.60
N PHE A 119 11.55 11.72 -3.09
CA PHE A 119 11.60 11.41 -1.67
C PHE A 119 12.73 12.11 -0.91
N GLY A 120 13.66 12.76 -1.61
CA GLY A 120 14.80 13.44 -0.99
C GLY A 120 15.80 12.50 -0.28
N VAL A 121 16.99 13.03 0.01
CA VAL A 121 18.04 12.35 0.78
C VAL A 121 18.61 13.29 1.83
N GLN A 122 18.73 12.81 3.06
CA GLN A 122 19.35 13.53 4.18
C GLN A 122 20.63 12.82 4.64
N ALA A 123 21.78 13.49 4.53
CA ALA A 123 23.04 13.00 5.06
C ALA A 123 23.28 13.53 6.48
N LEU A 124 23.63 12.64 7.42
CA LEU A 124 23.90 12.96 8.82
C LEU A 124 25.22 12.34 9.28
N SER A 125 25.93 13.06 10.14
CA SER A 125 27.11 12.56 10.85
C SER A 125 26.78 12.50 12.34
N LEU A 126 26.80 11.28 12.90
CA LEU A 126 26.45 11.02 14.31
C LEU A 126 27.58 10.21 14.98
N PRO A 127 27.81 10.37 16.29
CA PRO A 127 28.72 9.50 17.04
C PRO A 127 28.34 8.01 16.90
N ASP A 128 29.32 7.13 16.72
CA ASP A 128 29.08 5.69 16.42
C ASP A 128 28.19 4.99 17.46
N LYS A 129 28.36 5.34 18.74
CA LYS A 129 27.52 4.81 19.84
C LYS A 129 26.04 5.15 19.72
N GLN A 130 25.66 6.16 18.91
CA GLN A 130 24.27 6.51 18.63
C GLN A 130 23.72 5.78 17.40
N VAL A 131 24.57 5.10 16.64
CA VAL A 131 24.24 4.48 15.36
C VAL A 131 24.23 2.96 15.48
N ASP A 132 25.24 2.41 16.14
CA ASP A 132 25.47 0.98 16.25
C ASP A 132 24.67 0.39 17.41
N LEU A 133 23.97 -0.71 17.13
CA LEU A 133 23.19 -1.45 18.12
C LEU A 133 24.00 -2.67 18.57
N ASP A 134 23.98 -2.95 19.87
CA ASP A 134 24.55 -4.19 20.39
C ASP A 134 23.76 -5.43 19.92
N SER A 135 24.38 -6.61 20.08
CA SER A 135 23.79 -7.87 19.62
C SER A 135 22.45 -8.23 20.26
N GLU A 136 22.20 -7.78 21.49
CA GLU A 136 20.95 -8.04 22.20
C GLU A 136 19.83 -7.18 21.63
N THR A 137 20.13 -5.90 21.40
CA THR A 137 19.24 -4.94 20.79
C THR A 137 18.90 -5.34 19.35
N LEU A 138 19.88 -5.84 18.58
CA LEU A 138 19.62 -6.36 17.23
C LEU A 138 18.64 -7.54 17.25
N ARG A 139 18.82 -8.51 18.16
CA ARG A 139 17.87 -9.63 18.33
C ARG A 139 16.47 -9.15 18.70
N ARG A 140 16.35 -8.19 19.61
CA ARG A 140 15.08 -7.57 19.98
C ARG A 140 14.40 -6.94 18.75
N VAL A 141 15.13 -6.13 18.00
CA VAL A 141 14.65 -5.45 16.79
C VAL A 141 14.14 -6.45 15.75
N GLU A 142 14.83 -7.57 15.54
CA GLU A 142 14.39 -8.60 14.59
C GLU A 142 13.05 -9.23 14.99
N ILE A 143 12.86 -9.52 16.29
CA ILE A 143 11.61 -10.08 16.81
C ILE A 143 10.47 -9.06 16.68
N GLU A 144 10.72 -7.81 17.04
CA GLU A 144 9.73 -6.72 16.94
C GLU A 144 9.32 -6.46 15.48
N GLN A 145 10.26 -6.53 14.54
CA GLN A 145 9.97 -6.42 13.10
C GLN A 145 9.05 -7.55 12.62
N ARG A 146 9.32 -8.79 13.02
CA ARG A 146 8.44 -9.93 12.69
C ARG A 146 7.05 -9.77 13.29
N THR A 147 6.97 -9.26 14.52
CA THR A 147 5.70 -8.97 15.21
C THR A 147 4.88 -7.93 14.45
N MET A 148 5.51 -6.83 14.04
CA MET A 148 4.89 -5.77 13.24
C MET A 148 4.38 -6.28 11.89
N LEU A 149 5.20 -7.06 11.17
CA LEU A 149 4.79 -7.67 9.89
C LEU A 149 3.61 -8.64 10.06
N THR A 150 3.64 -9.46 11.11
CA THR A 150 2.56 -10.41 11.41
C THR A 150 1.24 -9.70 11.73
N ALA A 151 1.30 -8.53 12.37
CA ALA A 151 0.11 -7.73 12.67
C ALA A 151 -0.59 -7.20 11.41
N MET A 152 0.14 -7.04 10.29
CA MET A 152 -0.32 -6.42 9.04
C MET A 152 -0.44 -7.40 7.85
N GLN A 153 -0.49 -8.70 8.10
CA GLN A 153 -0.45 -9.72 7.03
C GLN A 153 -1.84 -10.19 6.55
N ARG A 154 -2.92 -9.82 7.25
CA ARG A 154 -4.27 -10.35 6.96
C ARG A 154 -5.02 -9.45 5.98
N VAL A 155 -5.93 -10.04 5.23
CA VAL A 155 -6.98 -9.30 4.52
C VAL A 155 -8.28 -9.64 5.22
N THR A 156 -8.93 -8.62 5.79
CA THR A 156 -10.20 -8.73 6.51
C THR A 156 -11.29 -7.93 5.76
N PRO A 157 -12.59 -8.16 6.05
CA PRO A 157 -13.66 -7.38 5.43
C PRO A 157 -13.51 -5.87 5.70
N ARG A 158 -13.97 -5.04 4.77
CA ARG A 158 -13.98 -3.58 4.91
C ARG A 158 -14.66 -3.16 6.22
N ALA A 159 -13.93 -2.47 7.09
CA ALA A 159 -14.45 -1.91 8.34
C ALA A 159 -14.67 -0.40 8.29
N TRP A 160 -14.02 0.29 7.36
CA TRP A 160 -14.11 1.74 7.18
C TRP A 160 -15.30 2.17 6.31
N ASP A 161 -15.75 3.40 6.54
CA ASP A 161 -16.71 4.14 5.71
C ASP A 161 -16.25 5.61 5.57
N GLY A 162 -16.84 6.33 4.61
CA GLY A 162 -16.49 7.73 4.35
C GLY A 162 -15.01 7.98 4.01
N ALA A 163 -14.60 9.24 4.12
CA ALA A 163 -13.22 9.66 3.89
C ALA A 163 -12.33 9.45 5.12
N PHE A 164 -11.10 9.01 4.88
CA PHE A 164 -10.07 8.97 5.93
C PHE A 164 -9.68 10.38 6.39
N ILE A 165 -9.40 10.53 7.68
CA ILE A 165 -8.99 11.80 8.29
C ILE A 165 -7.52 11.79 8.71
N LEU A 166 -7.00 12.96 9.06
CA LEU A 166 -5.73 13.07 9.76
C LEU A 166 -5.88 12.58 11.21
N PRO A 167 -4.85 11.92 11.77
CA PRO A 167 -4.90 11.42 13.14
C PRO A 167 -4.61 12.47 14.21
N SER A 168 -4.14 13.66 13.81
CA SER A 168 -3.75 14.76 14.70
C SER A 168 -3.81 16.10 13.95
N ASP A 169 -4.13 17.18 14.67
CA ASP A 169 -4.15 18.56 14.16
C ASP A 169 -2.76 19.22 14.14
N GLY A 170 -1.70 18.44 14.37
CA GLY A 170 -0.32 18.93 14.36
C GLY A 170 0.20 19.29 12.95
N ASN A 171 1.43 19.79 12.91
CA ASN A 171 2.07 20.23 11.68
C ASN A 171 2.71 19.06 10.93
N ILE A 172 2.20 18.75 9.74
CA ILE A 172 2.76 17.75 8.81
C ILE A 172 4.16 18.16 8.36
N GLN A 173 5.12 17.24 8.42
CA GLN A 173 6.52 17.48 8.07
C GLN A 173 6.90 17.06 6.64
N ASN A 174 6.03 16.36 5.91
CA ASN A 174 6.28 15.84 4.55
C ASN A 174 7.54 14.95 4.49
N THR A 175 7.61 13.98 5.40
CA THR A 175 8.77 13.09 5.57
C THR A 175 8.61 11.75 4.89
N PHE A 176 7.45 11.42 4.30
CA PHE A 176 7.27 10.15 3.62
C PHE A 176 8.29 9.95 2.50
N GLY A 177 8.92 8.78 2.52
CA GLY A 177 9.93 8.40 1.55
C GLY A 177 11.36 8.81 1.91
N LEU A 178 11.53 9.79 2.81
CA LEU A 178 12.83 10.40 3.10
C LEU A 178 13.91 9.35 3.37
N ARG A 179 14.98 9.39 2.59
CA ARG A 179 16.12 8.47 2.73
C ARG A 179 17.20 9.12 3.56
N ARG A 180 17.62 8.46 4.64
CA ARG A 180 18.75 8.92 5.46
C ARG A 180 20.02 8.16 5.11
N VAL A 181 21.13 8.89 5.05
CA VAL A 181 22.49 8.32 5.00
C VAL A 181 23.21 8.78 6.26
N ILE A 182 23.53 7.84 7.16
CA ILE A 182 24.16 8.13 8.45
C ILE A 182 25.56 7.55 8.44
N ASN A 183 26.58 8.40 8.63
CA ASN A 183 28.00 8.03 8.58
C ASN A 183 28.35 7.31 7.26
N GLY A 184 27.83 7.82 6.14
CA GLY A 184 28.03 7.24 4.80
C GLY A 184 27.22 5.96 4.52
N GLN A 185 26.44 5.46 5.49
CA GLN A 185 25.66 4.23 5.34
C GLN A 185 24.17 4.53 5.11
N PRO A 186 23.56 4.02 4.03
CA PRO A 186 22.14 4.22 3.77
C PRO A 186 21.29 3.52 4.83
N ARG A 187 20.19 4.16 5.22
CA ARG A 187 19.20 3.64 6.16
C ARG A 187 17.89 3.35 5.43
N ARG A 188 17.02 2.60 6.10
CA ARG A 188 15.66 2.36 5.61
C ARG A 188 14.97 3.71 5.39
N PRO A 189 14.19 3.84 4.30
CA PRO A 189 13.48 5.08 4.05
C PRO A 189 12.37 5.28 5.09
N HIS A 190 11.92 6.52 5.24
CA HIS A 190 10.83 6.86 6.13
C HIS A 190 9.49 6.36 5.55
N THR A 191 8.79 5.47 6.25
CA THR A 191 7.60 4.76 5.73
C THR A 191 6.28 5.34 6.21
N GLY A 192 6.28 6.60 6.61
CA GLY A 192 5.11 7.31 7.12
C GLY A 192 5.34 8.83 7.04
N GLU A 193 4.42 9.58 7.59
CA GLU A 193 4.50 11.02 7.77
C GLU A 193 4.70 11.35 9.23
N ASP A 194 5.60 12.28 9.51
CA ASP A 194 5.75 12.83 10.85
C ASP A 194 4.85 14.04 11.01
N ILE A 195 4.08 14.06 12.10
CA ILE A 195 3.22 15.17 12.50
C ILE A 195 3.77 15.72 13.82
N SER A 196 4.30 16.93 13.76
CA SER A 196 4.82 17.64 14.93
C SER A 196 3.67 18.19 15.77
N ALA A 197 3.60 17.78 17.03
CA ALA A 197 2.61 18.20 17.99
C ALA A 197 3.17 18.13 19.41
N PRO A 198 2.66 18.93 20.37
CA PRO A 198 3.09 18.85 21.76
C PRO A 198 2.90 17.45 22.35
N ALA A 199 3.78 17.04 23.27
CA ALA A 199 3.58 15.82 24.04
C ALA A 199 2.22 15.88 24.77
N GLY A 200 1.48 14.78 24.75
CA GLY A 200 0.13 14.70 25.31
C GLY A 200 -0.99 15.11 24.35
N ALA A 201 -0.69 15.69 23.17
CA ALA A 201 -1.72 15.99 22.18
C ALA A 201 -2.47 14.72 21.76
N PRO A 202 -3.80 14.76 21.58
CA PRO A 202 -4.58 13.57 21.27
C PRO A 202 -4.23 13.00 19.89
N VAL A 203 -4.21 11.68 19.80
CA VAL A 203 -4.07 10.93 18.55
C VAL A 203 -5.33 10.12 18.32
N SER A 204 -5.94 10.28 17.15
CA SER A 204 -7.22 9.66 16.80
C SER A 204 -7.07 8.61 15.71
N ALA A 205 -7.94 7.60 15.72
CA ALA A 205 -8.07 6.64 14.64
C ALA A 205 -8.55 7.34 13.36
N ILE A 206 -7.84 7.13 12.25
CA ILE A 206 -8.13 7.79 10.96
C ILE A 206 -9.45 7.32 10.32
N ASN A 207 -9.97 6.18 10.75
CA ASN A 207 -11.26 5.61 10.38
C ASN A 207 -11.62 4.45 11.32
N HIS A 208 -12.81 3.86 11.15
CA HIS A 208 -13.22 2.63 11.81
C HIS A 208 -12.24 1.48 11.55
N GLY A 209 -12.04 0.61 12.54
CA GLY A 209 -11.15 -0.53 12.40
C GLY A 209 -11.04 -1.38 13.66
N THR A 210 -10.12 -2.34 13.62
CA THR A 210 -9.79 -3.21 14.76
C THR A 210 -8.31 -3.06 15.11
N ILE A 211 -8.00 -2.85 16.39
CA ILE A 211 -6.62 -2.79 16.88
C ILE A 211 -5.97 -4.16 16.70
N ARG A 212 -4.88 -4.21 15.94
CA ARG A 212 -4.10 -5.43 15.69
C ARG A 212 -2.89 -5.56 16.59
N LEU A 213 -2.33 -4.43 16.99
CA LEU A 213 -1.13 -4.39 17.82
C LEU A 213 -1.18 -3.16 18.73
N VAL A 214 -0.86 -3.39 19.99
CA VAL A 214 -0.38 -2.38 20.92
C VAL A 214 0.95 -2.90 21.44
N ALA A 215 2.03 -2.14 21.29
CA ALA A 215 3.37 -2.60 21.65
C ALA A 215 4.28 -1.46 22.07
N ASP A 216 5.35 -1.79 22.82
CA ASP A 216 6.44 -0.87 23.17
C ASP A 216 7.76 -1.40 22.58
N HIS A 217 8.04 -0.98 21.34
CA HIS A 217 9.18 -1.46 20.57
C HIS A 217 10.39 -0.53 20.64
N PHE A 218 11.58 -1.06 20.37
CA PHE A 218 12.83 -0.30 20.44
C PHE A 218 12.81 0.93 19.54
N PHE A 219 12.41 0.78 18.28
CA PHE A 219 12.38 1.90 17.33
C PHE A 219 11.10 2.71 17.43
N SER A 220 9.93 2.08 17.31
CA SER A 220 8.64 2.76 17.23
C SER A 220 8.09 3.20 18.59
N GLY A 221 8.70 2.78 19.70
CA GLY A 221 8.18 3.05 21.04
C GLY A 221 6.80 2.46 21.24
N LYS A 222 5.99 3.15 22.05
CA LYS A 222 4.57 2.84 22.19
C LYS A 222 3.88 3.06 20.85
N SER A 223 3.27 1.99 20.37
CA SER A 223 2.76 1.91 19.01
C SER A 223 1.40 1.25 18.97
N VAL A 224 0.55 1.75 18.08
CA VAL A 224 -0.76 1.18 17.74
C VAL A 224 -0.79 0.85 16.26
N VAL A 225 -1.38 -0.30 15.90
CA VAL A 225 -1.70 -0.66 14.52
C VAL A 225 -3.20 -0.95 14.42
N ILE A 226 -3.87 -0.31 13.48
CA ILE A 226 -5.30 -0.51 13.20
C ILE A 226 -5.44 -1.21 11.86
N ASP A 227 -6.19 -2.31 11.82
CA ASP A 227 -6.69 -2.93 10.58
C ASP A 227 -8.04 -2.33 10.23
N HIS A 228 -8.12 -1.69 9.08
CA HIS A 228 -9.35 -1.11 8.56
C HIS A 228 -10.07 -2.07 7.59
N GLY A 229 -9.47 -3.21 7.25
CA GLY A 229 -9.98 -4.12 6.23
C GLY A 229 -9.35 -3.91 4.87
N LEU A 230 -9.56 -4.88 3.97
CA LEU A 230 -9.07 -4.88 2.59
C LEU A 230 -7.54 -4.76 2.47
N GLY A 231 -6.81 -5.17 3.52
CA GLY A 231 -5.35 -5.03 3.58
C GLY A 231 -4.88 -3.59 3.80
N LEU A 232 -5.75 -2.71 4.32
CA LEU A 232 -5.44 -1.33 4.72
C LEU A 232 -5.16 -1.28 6.23
N TYR A 233 -3.94 -0.87 6.58
CA TYR A 233 -3.48 -0.71 7.94
C TYR A 233 -2.96 0.70 8.19
N SER A 234 -3.26 1.26 9.36
CA SER A 234 -2.61 2.49 9.85
C SER A 234 -1.75 2.19 11.09
N MET A 235 -0.65 2.93 11.22
CA MET A 235 0.36 2.77 12.26
C MET A 235 0.59 4.12 12.95
N TYR A 236 0.68 4.11 14.27
CA TYR A 236 0.83 5.31 15.12
C TYR A 236 1.94 5.04 16.11
N PHE A 237 3.08 5.71 15.98
CA PHE A 237 4.28 5.44 16.78
C PHE A 237 4.66 6.62 17.68
N HIS A 238 5.64 6.36 18.54
CA HIS A 238 6.22 7.31 19.49
C HIS A 238 5.23 7.83 20.53
N LEU A 239 4.13 7.12 20.78
CA LEU A 239 3.07 7.58 21.68
C LEU A 239 3.58 7.71 23.12
N SER A 240 3.03 8.67 23.88
CA SER A 240 3.28 8.78 25.33
C SER A 240 2.34 7.88 26.12
N ASP A 241 1.10 7.76 25.63
CA ASP A 241 0.04 6.96 26.22
C ASP A 241 -0.78 6.25 25.13
N VAL A 242 -1.38 5.12 25.50
CA VAL A 242 -2.25 4.30 24.63
C VAL A 242 -3.51 3.93 25.40
N THR A 243 -4.67 4.31 24.88
CA THR A 243 -5.97 4.16 25.56
C THR A 243 -6.79 2.96 25.08
N VAL A 244 -6.21 2.15 24.18
CA VAL A 244 -6.85 1.01 23.51
C VAL A 244 -6.04 -0.27 23.66
N HIS A 245 -6.63 -1.42 23.35
CA HIS A 245 -5.97 -2.72 23.44
C HIS A 245 -6.17 -3.59 22.19
N ALA A 246 -5.28 -4.56 21.97
CA ALA A 246 -5.38 -5.47 20.82
C ALA A 246 -6.71 -6.25 20.82
N GLY A 247 -7.36 -6.29 19.65
CA GLY A 247 -8.70 -6.88 19.47
C GLY A 247 -9.85 -5.88 19.61
N GLU A 248 -9.61 -4.69 20.18
CA GLU A 248 -10.62 -3.65 20.33
C GLU A 248 -11.06 -3.09 18.97
N ARG A 249 -12.36 -2.80 18.83
CA ARG A 249 -12.90 -2.05 17.68
C ARG A 249 -12.88 -0.57 18.01
N VAL A 250 -12.45 0.24 17.06
CA VAL A 250 -12.39 1.69 17.19
C VAL A 250 -13.22 2.37 16.12
N ALA A 251 -13.77 3.54 16.47
CA ALA A 251 -14.48 4.39 15.53
C ALA A 251 -13.57 5.44 14.88
N ARG A 252 -13.96 5.96 13.72
CA ARG A 252 -13.36 7.16 13.13
C ARG A 252 -13.35 8.29 14.17
N SER A 253 -12.24 9.03 14.26
CA SER A 253 -12.02 10.11 15.24
C SER A 253 -11.97 9.69 16.72
N GLN A 254 -12.06 8.40 17.05
CA GLN A 254 -11.86 7.94 18.42
C GLN A 254 -10.40 8.16 18.84
N VAL A 255 -10.18 8.79 19.99
CA VAL A 255 -8.84 8.94 20.58
C VAL A 255 -8.31 7.58 21.01
N ILE A 256 -7.13 7.23 20.50
CA ILE A 256 -6.45 5.93 20.74
C ILE A 256 -5.16 6.07 21.57
N GLY A 257 -4.74 7.30 21.84
CA GLY A 257 -3.54 7.59 22.59
C GLY A 257 -3.16 9.06 22.51
N ALA A 258 -1.91 9.34 22.89
CA ALA A 258 -1.38 10.70 22.90
C ALA A 258 0.03 10.77 22.31
N VAL A 259 0.34 11.88 21.65
CA VAL A 259 1.66 12.17 21.10
C VAL A 259 2.71 12.10 22.20
N GLY A 260 3.87 11.53 21.88
CA GLY A 260 4.97 11.39 22.83
C GLY A 260 6.31 11.36 22.15
N ALA A 261 7.30 10.85 22.89
CA ALA A 261 8.67 10.70 22.43
C ALA A 261 9.26 9.34 22.85
N THR A 262 8.43 8.28 22.84
CA THR A 262 8.91 6.92 23.17
C THR A 262 9.60 6.27 21.96
N GLY A 263 10.44 5.26 22.21
CA GLY A 263 11.25 4.62 21.17
C GLY A 263 12.44 5.49 20.75
N ARG A 264 12.88 5.34 19.49
CA ARG A 264 14.04 6.07 18.95
C ARG A 264 13.60 7.32 18.22
N THR A 265 13.55 8.43 18.95
CA THR A 265 13.13 9.75 18.46
C THR A 265 13.97 10.87 19.09
N SER A 266 14.04 12.03 18.44
CA SER A 266 14.71 13.25 18.95
C SER A 266 13.78 14.19 19.72
N GLY A 267 12.46 13.93 19.74
CA GLY A 267 11.50 14.77 20.43
C GLY A 267 10.04 14.41 20.14
N PRO A 268 9.09 15.09 20.80
CA PRO A 268 7.67 14.79 20.65
C PRO A 268 7.17 14.97 19.21
N HIS A 269 6.65 13.90 18.63
CA HIS A 269 5.93 13.89 17.35
C HIS A 269 5.14 12.60 17.21
N LEU A 270 4.15 12.60 16.32
CA LEU A 270 3.49 11.38 15.86
C LEU A 270 4.13 10.94 14.55
N HIS A 271 4.62 9.71 14.50
CA HIS A 271 4.85 9.05 13.22
C HIS A 271 3.58 8.29 12.83
N TRP A 272 2.98 8.69 11.70
CA TRP A 272 1.77 8.10 11.14
C TRP A 272 2.12 7.39 9.84
N GLY A 273 1.96 6.07 9.80
CA GLY A 273 2.22 5.28 8.58
C GLY A 273 0.96 4.59 8.08
N VAL A 274 0.92 4.31 6.78
CA VAL A 274 -0.16 3.52 6.16
C VAL A 274 0.46 2.42 5.31
N ARG A 275 -0.11 1.22 5.42
CA ARG A 275 0.11 0.14 4.46
C ARG A 275 -1.20 -0.22 3.78
N LEU A 276 -1.15 -0.41 2.47
CA LEU A 276 -2.32 -0.75 1.67
C LEU A 276 -1.92 -1.81 0.65
N ASN A 277 -2.61 -2.96 0.62
CA ASN A 277 -2.26 -4.11 -0.25
C ASN A 277 -0.75 -4.46 -0.20
N GLY A 278 -0.17 -4.41 1.00
CA GLY A 278 1.25 -4.69 1.25
C GLY A 278 2.21 -3.54 0.91
N ALA A 279 1.77 -2.52 0.16
CA ALA A 279 2.57 -1.35 -0.17
C ALA A 279 2.68 -0.37 1.01
N ARG A 280 3.86 0.24 1.14
CA ARG A 280 4.09 1.44 1.97
C ARG A 280 3.68 2.64 1.14
N VAL A 281 2.69 3.38 1.64
CA VAL A 281 2.10 4.52 0.93
C VAL A 281 2.14 5.78 1.79
N ASN A 282 2.21 6.93 1.15
CA ASN A 282 2.06 8.24 1.76
C ASN A 282 0.63 8.33 2.33
N PRO A 283 0.49 8.38 3.66
CA PRO A 283 -0.81 8.48 4.32
C PRO A 283 -1.64 9.69 3.84
N LEU A 284 -1.00 10.77 3.40
CA LEU A 284 -1.68 11.99 2.94
C LEU A 284 -2.41 11.83 1.61
N SER A 285 -2.07 10.79 0.82
CA SER A 285 -2.77 10.49 -0.42
C SER A 285 -4.12 9.77 -0.21
N LEU A 286 -4.31 9.17 0.97
CA LEU A 286 -5.49 8.33 1.27
C LEU A 286 -6.81 9.12 1.37
N PRO A 287 -6.87 10.31 2.03
CA PRO A 287 -8.09 11.12 2.04
C PRO A 287 -8.57 11.49 0.63
N ALA A 288 -7.66 11.97 -0.23
CA ALA A 288 -8.02 12.36 -1.60
C ALA A 288 -8.53 11.18 -2.43
N ALA A 289 -7.87 10.01 -2.32
CA ALA A 289 -8.29 8.81 -3.02
C ALA A 289 -9.70 8.34 -2.58
N THR A 290 -10.04 8.46 -1.29
CA THR A 290 -11.37 8.06 -0.80
C THR A 290 -12.46 9.07 -1.11
N VAL A 291 -12.16 10.38 -1.12
CA VAL A 291 -13.09 11.40 -1.61
C VAL A 291 -13.43 11.20 -3.10
N SER A 292 -12.47 10.76 -3.92
CA SER A 292 -12.71 10.50 -5.35
C SER A 292 -13.71 9.35 -5.62
N LEU A 293 -13.95 8.48 -4.63
CA LEU A 293 -14.98 7.44 -4.69
C LEU A 293 -16.38 7.95 -4.36
N GLY A 294 -16.57 9.27 -4.26
CA GLY A 294 -17.86 9.84 -3.86
C GLY A 294 -18.23 9.57 -2.40
N MET A 295 -17.30 9.02 -1.61
CA MET A 295 -17.45 8.74 -0.18
C MET A 295 -17.30 10.05 0.60
N ARG A 296 -18.31 10.93 0.45
CA ARG A 296 -18.44 12.15 1.26
C ARG A 296 -18.76 11.75 2.69
N ASP A 297 -18.43 12.62 3.64
CA ASP A 297 -18.92 12.50 5.01
C ASP A 297 -20.44 12.30 4.97
N ILE A 298 -20.91 11.11 5.36
CA ILE A 298 -22.33 10.93 5.64
C ILE A 298 -22.56 11.68 6.96
N PRO A 299 -23.36 12.75 6.97
CA PRO A 299 -23.59 13.55 8.17
C PRO A 299 -24.25 12.77 9.29
#